data_AF-A0A087L2G9-F1
#
_entry.id   AF-A0A087L2G9-F1
#
_cell.length_a   1.000
_cell.length_b   1.000
_cell.length_c   1.000
_cell.angle_alpha   90.00
_cell.angle_beta   90.00
_cell.angle_gamma   90.00
#
_symmetry.space_group_name_H-M   'P 1'
#
loop_
_entity.id
_entity.type
_entity.pdbx_description
1 polymer ?
#
loop_
_entity_poly.entity_id
_entity_poly.type
_entity_poly.pdbx_seq_one_letter_code
_entity_poly.pdbx_strand_id
1 'polypeptide(L)'
;MDELLSFYNKKSASDLIKHLDSFLDNGYLEENSFEYPNDEAFYCLLSLSSKDQKSFNIYNKKILDDKKFSSDYLKSTCLESLYFHDQREFFDYVNNNLRGMGAPTLSKFLDILIFISTEESVREFFVNNQYSINKKVQMLKKISR
;
A
#
# COMPACT_ATOMS: atom_id res chain seq x y z
N MET A 1 -4.36 -4.19 -24.56
CA MET A 1 -3.83 -4.90 -23.38
C MET A 1 -2.37 -4.53 -23.29
N ASP A 2 -1.91 -4.08 -22.15
CA ASP A 2 -0.53 -3.59 -21.97
C ASP A 2 0.48 -4.70 -22.29
N GLU A 3 1.47 -4.41 -23.13
CA GLU A 3 2.46 -5.39 -23.61
C GLU A 3 3.32 -5.91 -22.45
N LEU A 4 3.65 -5.05 -21.48
CA LEU A 4 4.41 -5.41 -20.29
C LEU A 4 3.63 -6.36 -19.38
N LEU A 5 2.35 -6.09 -19.16
CA LEU A 5 1.51 -6.97 -18.36
C LEU A 5 1.37 -8.35 -19.03
N SER A 6 1.24 -8.40 -20.36
CA SER A 6 1.21 -9.66 -21.11
C SER A 6 2.53 -10.44 -20.99
N PHE A 7 3.66 -9.74 -21.03
CA PHE A 7 4.98 -10.33 -20.84
C PHE A 7 5.12 -10.97 -19.44
N TYR A 8 4.87 -10.21 -18.38
CA TYR A 8 5.03 -10.69 -17.00
C TYR A 8 3.99 -11.75 -16.62
N ASN A 9 2.78 -11.72 -17.18
CA ASN A 9 1.78 -12.75 -16.93
C ASN A 9 2.17 -14.17 -17.41
N LYS A 10 3.07 -14.26 -18.41
CA LYS A 10 3.59 -15.54 -18.91
C LYS A 10 4.68 -16.13 -18.01
N LYS A 11 5.28 -15.34 -17.12
CA LYS A 11 6.33 -15.77 -16.21
C LYS A 11 5.76 -16.59 -15.05
N SER A 12 6.58 -17.49 -14.50
CA SER A 12 6.25 -18.21 -13.27
C SER A 12 6.40 -17.31 -12.05
N ALA A 13 5.79 -17.67 -10.91
CA ALA A 13 5.96 -16.91 -9.66
C ALA A 13 7.44 -16.80 -9.26
N SER A 14 8.22 -17.89 -9.42
CA SER A 14 9.65 -17.88 -9.11
C SER A 14 10.46 -16.96 -10.02
N ASP A 15 10.07 -16.80 -11.29
CA ASP A 15 10.76 -15.87 -12.19
C ASP A 15 10.43 -14.42 -11.84
N LEU A 16 9.17 -14.12 -11.54
CA LEU A 16 8.74 -12.79 -11.10
C LEU A 16 9.48 -12.36 -9.82
N ILE A 17 9.64 -13.28 -8.87
CA ILE A 17 10.42 -13.07 -7.64
C ILE A 17 11.88 -12.69 -7.97
N LYS A 18 12.54 -13.42 -8.89
CA LYS A 18 13.91 -13.11 -9.31
C LYS A 18 14.02 -11.72 -9.94
N HIS A 19 13.06 -11.33 -10.78
CA HIS A 19 13.04 -10.00 -11.37
C HIS A 19 12.87 -8.90 -10.32
N LEU A 20 12.00 -9.10 -9.33
CA LEU A 20 11.81 -8.13 -8.24
C LEU A 20 13.00 -8.06 -7.29
N ASP A 21 13.70 -9.17 -7.05
CA ASP A 21 14.98 -9.15 -6.33
C ASP A 21 16.03 -8.34 -7.09
N SER A 22 16.16 -8.57 -8.41
CA SER A 22 17.05 -7.75 -9.26
C SER A 22 16.70 -6.28 -9.19
N PHE A 23 15.41 -5.93 -9.21
CA PHE A 23 14.98 -4.54 -9.09
C PHE A 23 15.43 -3.90 -7.77
N LEU A 24 15.27 -4.60 -6.65
CA LEU A 24 15.66 -4.09 -5.33
C LEU A 24 17.18 -4.02 -5.15
N ASP A 25 17.93 -4.90 -5.81
CA ASP A 25 19.40 -4.93 -5.70
C ASP A 25 20.07 -3.96 -6.68
N ASN A 26 19.54 -3.84 -7.90
CA ASN A 26 20.21 -3.19 -9.03
C ASN A 26 19.44 -2.00 -9.63
N GLY A 27 18.17 -1.81 -9.27
CA GLY A 27 17.31 -0.77 -9.85
C GLY A 27 16.72 -1.12 -11.22
N TYR A 28 16.87 -2.35 -11.71
CA TYR A 28 16.29 -2.86 -12.96
C TYR A 28 15.86 -4.33 -12.83
N LEU A 29 14.84 -4.72 -13.60
CA LEU A 29 14.33 -6.11 -13.63
C LEU A 29 15.10 -6.98 -14.61
N GLU A 30 15.48 -6.40 -15.76
CA GLU A 30 16.38 -6.99 -16.74
C GLU A 30 17.38 -5.92 -17.22
N GLU A 31 18.67 -6.27 -17.26
CA GLU A 31 19.77 -5.33 -17.56
C GLU A 31 19.65 -4.71 -18.96
N ASN A 32 19.11 -5.48 -19.91
CA ASN A 32 18.95 -5.06 -21.31
C ASN A 32 17.55 -4.54 -21.63
N SER A 33 16.73 -4.26 -20.61
CA SER A 33 15.41 -3.67 -20.81
C SER A 33 15.53 -2.21 -21.25
N PHE A 34 14.70 -1.80 -22.20
CA PHE A 34 14.55 -0.41 -22.62
C PHE A 34 13.39 0.31 -21.91
N GLU A 35 12.67 -0.41 -21.05
CA GLU A 35 11.49 0.07 -20.34
C GLU A 35 11.87 0.76 -19.04
N TYR A 36 10.97 1.59 -18.50
CA TYR A 36 11.21 2.22 -17.21
C TYR A 36 11.14 1.19 -16.07
N PRO A 37 12.20 1.03 -15.26
CA PRO A 37 12.24 -0.04 -14.25
C PRO A 37 11.10 -0.02 -13.22
N ASN A 38 10.57 1.16 -12.89
CA ASN A 38 9.46 1.29 -11.96
C ASN A 38 8.13 0.81 -12.58
N ASP A 39 7.93 1.02 -13.88
CA ASP A 39 6.74 0.55 -14.59
C ASP A 39 6.81 -0.98 -14.75
N GLU A 40 7.99 -1.49 -15.09
CA GLU A 40 8.25 -2.92 -15.11
C GLU A 40 8.05 -3.59 -13.75
N ALA A 41 8.56 -2.98 -12.67
CA ALA A 41 8.35 -3.45 -11.30
C ALA A 41 6.86 -3.50 -10.96
N PHE A 42 6.09 -2.48 -11.34
CA PHE A 42 4.64 -2.44 -11.15
C PHE A 42 3.95 -3.61 -11.86
N TYR A 43 4.23 -3.83 -13.15
CA TYR A 43 3.62 -4.93 -13.90
C TYR A 43 4.06 -6.31 -13.38
N CYS A 44 5.32 -6.45 -12.99
CA CYS A 44 5.85 -7.67 -12.39
C CYS A 44 5.15 -7.98 -11.04
N LEU A 45 4.96 -6.98 -10.18
CA LEU A 45 4.16 -7.11 -8.94
C LEU A 45 2.72 -7.47 -9.23
N LEU A 46 2.09 -6.80 -10.20
CA LEU A 46 0.70 -7.05 -10.57
C LEU A 46 0.52 -8.50 -11.04
N SER A 47 1.42 -8.99 -11.89
CA SER A 47 1.43 -10.41 -12.30
C SER A 47 1.65 -11.35 -11.11
N LEU A 48 2.51 -11.00 -10.16
CA LEU A 48 2.78 -11.81 -8.96
C LEU A 48 1.55 -11.94 -8.06
N SER A 49 0.74 -10.88 -7.93
CA SER A 49 -0.49 -10.90 -7.13
C SER A 49 -1.44 -12.05 -7.49
N SER A 50 -1.53 -12.37 -8.79
CA SER A 50 -2.40 -13.45 -9.29
C SER A 50 -1.83 -14.86 -9.12
N LYS A 51 -0.54 -14.99 -8.76
CA LYS A 51 0.19 -16.28 -8.74
C LYS A 51 0.66 -16.68 -7.35
N ASP A 52 1.10 -15.72 -6.55
CA ASP A 52 1.57 -15.94 -5.18
C ASP A 52 1.31 -14.68 -4.34
N GLN A 53 0.14 -14.67 -3.69
CA GLN A 53 -0.29 -13.57 -2.82
C GLN A 53 0.67 -13.34 -1.64
N LYS A 54 1.28 -14.40 -1.11
CA LYS A 54 2.19 -14.27 0.04
C LYS A 54 3.45 -13.51 -0.38
N SER A 55 4.05 -13.91 -1.50
CA SER A 55 5.22 -13.22 -2.04
C SER A 55 4.87 -11.80 -2.49
N PHE A 56 3.72 -11.60 -3.14
CA PHE A 56 3.23 -10.26 -3.48
C PHE A 56 3.18 -9.33 -2.26
N ASN A 57 2.61 -9.78 -1.13
CA ASN A 57 2.56 -8.97 0.09
C ASN A 57 3.97 -8.66 0.64
N ILE A 58 4.90 -9.62 0.56
CA ILE A 58 6.29 -9.42 0.98
C ILE A 58 6.98 -8.34 0.12
N TYR A 59 6.82 -8.40 -1.21
CA TYR A 59 7.48 -7.45 -2.10
C TYR A 59 6.89 -6.04 -2.02
N ASN A 60 5.58 -5.89 -1.81
CA ASN A 60 4.99 -4.58 -1.54
C ASN A 60 5.67 -3.89 -0.35
N LYS A 61 5.94 -4.62 0.74
CA LYS A 61 6.67 -4.08 1.90
C LYS A 61 8.11 -3.75 1.57
N LYS A 62 8.83 -4.67 0.91
CA LYS A 62 10.23 -4.44 0.51
C LYS A 62 10.37 -3.16 -0.33
N ILE A 63 9.44 -2.92 -1.25
CA ILE A 63 9.43 -1.74 -2.13
C ILE A 63 9.05 -0.47 -1.36
N LEU A 64 8.10 -0.54 -0.44
CA LEU A 64 7.78 0.57 0.46
C LEU A 64 9.00 1.01 1.28
N ASP A 65 9.72 0.03 1.84
CA ASP A 65 10.90 0.24 2.68
C ASP A 65 12.17 0.58 1.89
N ASP A 66 12.19 0.35 0.58
CA ASP A 66 13.35 0.64 -0.27
C ASP A 66 13.62 2.14 -0.34
N LYS A 67 14.87 2.53 -0.16
CA LYS A 67 15.30 3.94 -0.16
C LYS A 67 16.11 4.31 -1.39
N LYS A 68 16.39 3.35 -2.28
CA LYS A 68 17.36 3.53 -3.37
C LYS A 68 16.71 3.73 -4.72
N PHE A 69 15.84 2.81 -5.12
CA PHE A 69 15.44 2.67 -6.52
C PHE A 69 13.95 2.88 -6.74
N SER A 70 13.15 2.57 -5.73
CA SER A 70 11.69 2.63 -5.78
C SER A 70 11.21 4.08 -5.78
N SER A 71 10.50 4.45 -6.85
CA SER A 71 9.86 5.76 -6.98
C SER A 71 8.68 5.92 -6.00
N ASP A 72 8.37 7.17 -5.65
CA ASP A 72 7.20 7.45 -4.80
C ASP A 72 5.87 7.02 -5.45
N TYR A 73 5.81 6.97 -6.78
CA TYR A 73 4.65 6.45 -7.51
C TYR A 73 4.47 4.95 -7.28
N LEU A 74 5.52 4.15 -7.49
CA LEU A 74 5.48 2.71 -7.24
C LEU A 74 5.14 2.43 -5.76
N LYS A 75 5.77 3.18 -4.84
CA LYS A 75 5.45 3.11 -3.41
C LYS A 75 4.00 3.45 -3.10
N SER A 76 3.41 4.43 -3.78
CA SER A 76 2.00 4.76 -3.57
C SER A 76 1.08 3.58 -3.91
N THR A 77 1.37 2.85 -4.98
CA THR A 77 0.63 1.62 -5.34
C THR A 77 0.84 0.51 -4.33
N CYS A 78 2.06 0.33 -3.83
CA CYS A 78 2.34 -0.66 -2.78
C CYS A 78 1.64 -0.32 -1.46
N LEU A 79 1.53 0.98 -1.13
CA LEU A 79 0.81 1.45 0.06
C LEU A 79 -0.68 1.15 -0.05
N GLU A 80 -1.28 1.41 -1.21
CA GLU A 80 -2.68 1.06 -1.50
C GLU A 80 -2.93 -0.44 -1.38
N SER A 81 -2.05 -1.25 -1.97
CA SER A 81 -2.14 -2.71 -1.87
C SER A 81 -2.04 -3.19 -0.42
N LEU A 82 -1.15 -2.58 0.37
CA LEU A 82 -1.00 -2.90 1.79
C LEU A 82 -2.29 -2.61 2.57
N TYR A 83 -2.97 -1.49 2.30
CA TYR A 83 -4.25 -1.18 2.95
C TYR A 83 -5.31 -2.26 2.72
N PHE A 84 -5.47 -2.72 1.48
CA PHE A 84 -6.50 -3.71 1.15
C PHE A 84 -6.19 -5.13 1.64
N HIS A 85 -4.93 -5.43 1.92
CA HIS A 85 -4.51 -6.77 2.36
C HIS A 85 -4.21 -6.88 3.85
N ASP A 86 -3.64 -5.83 4.47
CA ASP A 86 -3.32 -5.78 5.90
C ASP A 86 -3.40 -4.34 6.41
N GLN A 87 -4.60 -3.94 6.84
CA GLN A 87 -4.86 -2.60 7.37
C GLN A 87 -3.98 -2.27 8.58
N ARG A 88 -3.64 -3.27 9.42
CA ARG A 88 -2.83 -3.03 10.61
C ARG A 88 -1.42 -2.61 10.20
N GLU A 89 -0.80 -3.38 9.32
CA GLU A 89 0.54 -3.05 8.82
C GLU A 89 0.56 -1.77 8.01
N PHE A 90 -0.51 -1.46 7.27
CA PHE A 90 -0.68 -0.17 6.62
C PHE A 90 -0.60 0.98 7.63
N PHE A 91 -1.39 0.94 8.71
CA PHE A 91 -1.38 2.00 9.72
C PHE A 91 -0.03 2.07 10.46
N ASP A 92 0.58 0.93 10.76
CA ASP A 92 1.92 0.87 11.37
C ASP A 92 2.97 1.51 10.45
N TYR A 93 2.94 1.19 9.15
CA TYR A 93 3.85 1.78 8.15
C TYR A 93 3.65 3.30 8.06
N VAL A 94 2.39 3.77 7.95
CA VAL A 94 2.10 5.20 7.86
C VAL A 94 2.59 5.94 9.10
N ASN A 95 2.28 5.44 10.29
CA ASN A 95 2.67 6.09 11.54
C ASN A 95 4.19 6.24 11.67
N ASN A 96 4.95 5.25 11.21
CA ASN A 96 6.41 5.26 11.28
C ASN A 96 7.08 6.09 10.19
N ASN A 97 6.43 6.28 9.04
CA ASN A 97 7.07 6.85 7.85
C ASN A 97 6.44 8.17 7.35
N LEU A 98 5.35 8.67 7.94
CA LEU A 98 4.56 9.81 7.44
C LEU A 98 5.41 11.03 7.04
N ARG A 99 6.43 11.38 7.84
CA ARG A 99 7.29 12.54 7.58
C ARG A 99 8.24 12.37 6.38
N GLY A 100 8.54 11.13 6.01
CA GLY A 100 9.44 10.79 4.91
C GLY A 100 8.72 10.37 3.63
N MET A 101 7.39 10.39 3.62
CA MET A 101 6.61 10.02 2.43
C MET A 101 6.74 11.09 1.35
N GLY A 102 7.04 10.66 0.13
CA GLY A 102 6.93 11.53 -1.04
C GLY A 102 5.48 11.87 -1.38
N ALA A 103 5.31 12.89 -2.22
CA ALA A 103 3.99 13.44 -2.53
C ALA A 103 2.99 12.41 -3.10
N PRO A 104 3.36 11.51 -4.04
CA PRO A 104 2.44 10.47 -4.52
C PRO A 104 1.97 9.51 -3.41
N THR A 105 2.88 9.08 -2.54
CA THR A 105 2.54 8.18 -1.42
C THR A 105 1.64 8.86 -0.40
N LEU A 106 1.90 10.13 -0.09
CA LEU A 106 1.06 10.93 0.81
C LEU A 106 -0.33 11.19 0.21
N SER A 107 -0.41 11.50 -1.09
CA SER A 107 -1.68 11.67 -1.80
C SER A 107 -2.51 10.41 -1.69
N LYS A 108 -1.92 9.24 -1.94
CA LYS A 108 -2.62 7.96 -1.83
C LYS A 108 -3.12 7.69 -0.41
N PHE A 109 -2.31 8.01 0.61
CA PHE A 109 -2.75 7.91 2.00
C PHE A 109 -4.00 8.78 2.27
N LEU A 110 -4.01 10.02 1.78
CA LEU A 110 -5.17 10.92 1.92
C LEU A 110 -6.40 10.38 1.18
N ASP A 111 -6.23 9.84 -0.04
CA ASP A 111 -7.32 9.21 -0.79
C ASP A 111 -7.93 8.03 -0.01
N ILE A 112 -7.10 7.22 0.63
CA ILE A 112 -7.55 6.11 1.49
C ILE A 112 -8.30 6.63 2.73
N LEU A 113 -7.83 7.70 3.37
CA LEU A 113 -8.56 8.32 4.49
C LEU A 113 -9.95 8.84 4.06
N ILE A 114 -10.03 9.46 2.87
CA ILE A 114 -11.30 9.92 2.31
C ILE A 114 -12.21 8.72 2.06
N PHE A 115 -11.70 7.67 1.41
CA PHE A 115 -12.43 6.42 1.17
C PHE A 115 -13.01 5.85 2.46
N ILE A 116 -12.17 5.67 3.49
CA ILE A 116 -12.58 5.21 4.83
C ILE A 116 -13.67 6.12 5.42
N SER A 117 -13.53 7.44 5.31
CA SER A 117 -14.50 8.41 5.87
C SER A 117 -15.86 8.40 5.16
N THR A 118 -15.90 7.87 3.93
CA THR A 118 -17.11 7.72 3.13
C THR A 118 -17.77 6.37 3.28
N GLU A 119 -17.07 5.37 3.84
CA GLU A 119 -17.69 4.08 4.16
C GLU A 119 -18.76 4.24 5.25
N GLU A 120 -19.97 3.81 4.93
CA GLU A 120 -21.15 3.97 5.80
C GLU A 120 -20.97 3.26 7.15
N SER A 121 -20.28 2.12 7.17
CA SER A 121 -19.90 1.38 8.38
C SER A 121 -18.98 2.18 9.32
N VAL A 122 -18.06 2.96 8.77
CA VAL A 122 -17.13 3.80 9.53
C VAL A 122 -17.86 5.05 10.03
N ARG A 123 -18.70 5.65 9.18
CA ARG A 123 -19.60 6.75 9.59
C ARG A 123 -20.52 6.33 10.73
N GLU A 124 -21.15 5.16 10.64
CA GLU A 124 -21.99 4.59 11.70
C GLU A 124 -21.17 4.34 12.97
N PHE A 125 -19.95 3.81 12.87
CA PHE A 125 -19.06 3.64 14.03
C PHE A 125 -18.77 4.98 14.71
N PHE A 126 -18.41 6.03 13.97
CA PHE A 126 -18.13 7.34 14.55
C PHE A 126 -19.38 8.00 15.14
N VAL A 127 -20.52 7.95 14.44
CA VAL A 127 -21.80 8.48 14.95
C VAL A 127 -22.21 7.76 16.24
N ASN A 128 -22.19 6.43 16.26
CA ASN A 128 -22.61 5.63 17.40
C ASN A 128 -21.67 5.79 18.61
N ASN A 129 -20.36 5.92 18.37
CA ASN A 129 -19.39 6.16 19.44
C ASN A 129 -19.42 7.61 19.96
N GLN A 130 -19.67 8.60 19.10
CA GLN A 130 -19.83 9.99 19.53
C GLN A 130 -21.03 10.16 20.46
N TYR A 131 -22.15 9.45 20.20
CA TYR A 131 -23.28 9.36 21.13
C TYR A 131 -22.90 8.74 22.49
N SER A 132 -22.14 7.63 22.48
CA SER A 132 -21.70 6.97 23.73
C SER A 132 -20.72 7.81 24.55
N ILE A 133 -19.80 8.52 23.90
CA ILE A 133 -18.86 9.45 24.54
C ILE A 133 -19.62 10.63 25.15
N ASN A 134 -20.52 11.26 24.40
CA ASN A 134 -21.32 12.39 24.89
C ASN A 134 -22.20 11.99 26.07
N LYS A 135 -22.76 10.77 26.06
CA LYS A 135 -23.57 10.24 27.18
C LYS A 135 -22.71 10.00 28.43
N LYS A 136 -21.50 9.45 28.30
CA LYS A 136 -20.54 9.31 29.42
C LYS A 136 -20.12 10.67 29.98
N VAL A 137 -19.82 11.64 29.13
CA VAL A 137 -19.46 13.01 29.56
C VAL A 137 -20.61 13.69 30.30
N GLN A 138 -21.86 13.51 29.85
CA GLN A 138 -23.04 14.03 30.56
C GLN A 138 -23.29 13.33 31.90
N MET A 139 -23.07 12.02 32.01
CA MET A 139 -23.17 11.30 33.30
C MET A 139 -22.10 11.76 34.29
N LEU A 140 -20.86 11.93 33.84
CA LEU A 140 -19.77 12.42 34.70
C LEU A 140 -20.05 13.84 35.22
N LYS A 141 -20.61 14.72 34.38
CA LYS A 141 -21.05 16.06 34.80
C LYS A 141 -22.21 16.07 35.79
N LYS A 142 -23.01 15.00 35.86
CA LYS A 142 -24.12 14.85 36.83
C LYS A 142 -23.66 14.31 38.18
N ILE A 143 -22.56 13.55 38.21
CA ILE A 143 -21.98 12.98 39.45
C ILE A 143 -21.11 14.02 40.18
N SER A 144 -20.62 15.04 39.47
CA SER A 144 -19.76 16.11 40.00
C SER A 144 -20.52 17.33 40.54
N ARG A 145 -21.80 17.20 40.93
CA ARG A 145 -22.62 18.23 41.59
C ARG A 145 -23.27 17.62 42.83
#